data_AF-A0A0G4EVY1-F1
#
_entry.id   AF-A0A0G4EVY1-F1
#
_cell.length_a   1.000
_cell.length_b   1.000
_cell.length_c   1.000
_cell.angle_alpha   90.00
_cell.angle_beta   90.00
_cell.angle_gamma   90.00
#
_symmetry.space_group_name_H-M   'P 1'
#
loop_
_entity.id
_entity.type
_entity.pdbx_description
1 polymer ?
#
loop_
_entity_poly.entity_id
_entity_poly.type
_entity_poly.pdbx_seq_one_letter_code
_entity_poly.pdbx_strand_id
1 'polypeptide(L)'
;MGIGSRVHTGDLYAALIGVVFGTFSSYIVTNALIEVSFNRWFSVLFGTGFLFLGGLIIWRAHRQKGWSTVAAEPAAQHSRTMLHGFAGMIILSGLFCFLLEKDWFCNLSPIIKIPMYSLLGVSLSFALTFAFLDALNLLHEFRLTGLKAAQEDAIPLGPVHTPAQICALIFGSLLLGLIFGFFFGSLDVEDDSHTHVKLMEDRYVCTPIAAVLGLVTSVVVRRLGGPYRSAPSTMYTTVGSMDKEEVAFFADQDV
;
A
#
# COMPACT_ATOMS: atom_id res chain seq x y z
N MET A 1 -14.88 0.25 30.07
CA MET A 1 -13.96 -0.18 28.99
C MET A 1 -12.83 -0.98 29.64
N GLY A 2 -13.00 -2.30 29.73
CA GLY A 2 -11.99 -3.19 30.31
C GLY A 2 -10.98 -3.62 29.25
N ILE A 3 -9.77 -3.05 29.28
CA ILE A 3 -8.63 -3.50 28.48
C ILE A 3 -8.07 -4.76 29.14
N GLY A 4 -8.83 -5.84 29.13
CA GLY A 4 -8.35 -7.18 29.46
C GLY A 4 -7.58 -7.73 28.26
N SER A 5 -6.38 -7.21 28.01
CA SER A 5 -5.55 -7.59 26.87
C SER A 5 -4.97 -9.00 27.05
N ARG A 6 -5.77 -10.03 26.73
CA ARG A 6 -5.18 -11.32 26.35
C ARG A 6 -4.49 -11.09 25.01
N VAL A 7 -3.16 -11.14 25.02
CA VAL A 7 -2.35 -11.17 23.79
C VAL A 7 -2.72 -12.45 23.07
N HIS A 8 -3.36 -12.34 21.91
CA HIS A 8 -3.70 -13.50 21.10
C HIS A 8 -2.48 -13.88 20.26
N THR A 9 -2.25 -15.18 20.04
CA THR A 9 -1.14 -15.69 19.22
C THR A 9 -1.07 -15.04 17.83
N GLY A 10 -2.22 -14.68 17.26
CA GLY A 10 -2.25 -13.98 15.98
C GLY A 10 -1.74 -12.54 16.03
N ASP A 11 -1.81 -11.85 17.16
CA ASP A 11 -1.22 -10.51 17.31
C ASP A 11 0.30 -10.58 17.31
N LEU A 12 0.87 -11.64 17.91
CA LEU A 12 2.30 -11.91 17.84
C LEU A 12 2.73 -12.17 16.39
N TYR A 13 1.96 -12.98 15.65
CA TYR A 13 2.26 -13.25 14.24
C TYR A 13 2.18 -12.00 13.37
N ALA A 14 1.15 -11.16 13.56
CA ALA A 14 1.03 -9.89 12.86
C ALA A 14 2.20 -8.96 13.20
N ALA A 15 2.52 -8.83 14.49
CA ALA A 15 3.66 -8.03 14.95
C ALA A 15 4.98 -8.48 14.31
N LEU A 16 5.24 -9.79 14.25
CA LEU A 16 6.44 -10.34 13.61
C LEU A 16 6.51 -9.99 12.12
N ILE A 17 5.40 -10.17 11.38
CA ILE A 17 5.33 -9.77 9.97
C ILE A 17 5.60 -8.27 9.83
N GLY A 18 4.97 -7.46 10.68
CA GLY A 18 5.12 -6.00 10.67
C GLY A 18 6.56 -5.55 10.92
N VAL A 19 7.24 -6.13 11.90
CA VAL A 19 8.66 -5.85 12.18
C VAL A 19 9.52 -6.21 10.97
N VAL A 20 9.36 -7.42 10.42
CA VAL A 20 10.14 -7.88 9.27
C VAL A 20 9.90 -6.98 8.06
N PHE A 21 8.64 -6.65 7.77
CA PHE A 21 8.29 -5.75 6.66
C PHE A 21 8.82 -4.33 6.89
N GLY A 22 8.70 -3.78 8.09
CA GLY A 22 9.21 -2.46 8.44
C GLY A 22 10.73 -2.35 8.25
N THR A 23 11.48 -3.32 8.77
CA THR A 23 12.94 -3.40 8.58
C THR A 23 13.31 -3.56 7.10
N PHE A 24 12.63 -4.46 6.38
CA PHE A 24 12.85 -4.66 4.95
C PHE A 24 12.55 -3.39 4.15
N SER A 25 11.44 -2.71 4.45
CA SER A 25 11.05 -1.46 3.81
C SER A 25 12.06 -0.36 4.07
N SER A 26 12.60 -0.24 5.30
CA SER A 26 13.66 0.73 5.58
C SER A 26 14.89 0.48 4.71
N TYR A 27 15.32 -0.77 4.57
CA TYR A 27 16.47 -1.10 3.72
C TYR A 27 16.23 -0.74 2.25
N ILE A 28 15.08 -1.13 1.70
CA ILE A 28 14.76 -0.88 0.28
C ILE A 28 14.58 0.62 0.01
N VAL A 29 13.79 1.33 0.82
CA VAL A 29 13.48 2.75 0.57
C VAL A 29 14.72 3.61 0.76
N THR A 30 15.52 3.39 1.81
CA THR A 30 16.78 4.14 2.01
C THR A 30 17.75 3.90 0.85
N ASN A 31 17.91 2.65 0.39
CA ASN A 31 18.78 2.37 -0.76
C ASN A 31 18.27 2.99 -2.06
N ALA A 32 16.96 2.98 -2.30
CA ALA A 32 16.38 3.62 -3.47
C ALA A 32 16.58 5.15 -3.44
N LEU A 33 16.40 5.79 -2.29
CA LEU A 33 16.64 7.23 -2.11
C LEU A 33 18.09 7.60 -2.41
N ILE A 34 19.03 6.83 -1.85
CA ILE A 34 20.49 6.99 -2.08
C ILE A 34 20.82 6.85 -3.57
N GLU A 35 20.32 5.80 -4.22
CA GLU A 35 20.66 5.54 -5.62
C GLU A 35 20.07 6.62 -6.55
N VAL A 36 18.84 7.07 -6.27
CA VAL A 36 18.20 8.16 -7.02
C VAL A 36 18.96 9.49 -6.85
N SER A 37 19.52 9.78 -5.67
CA SER A 37 20.29 11.01 -5.45
C SER A 37 21.69 10.99 -6.07
N PHE A 38 22.31 9.81 -6.22
CA PHE A 38 23.67 9.71 -6.76
C PHE A 38 23.72 9.48 -8.28
N ASN A 39 22.75 8.77 -8.85
CA ASN A 39 22.82 8.31 -10.22
C ASN A 39 21.67 8.83 -11.08
N ARG A 40 22.02 9.70 -12.03
CA ARG A 40 21.12 10.26 -13.07
C ARG A 40 20.27 9.20 -13.74
N TRP A 41 20.87 8.09 -14.15
CA TRP A 41 20.17 7.02 -14.87
C TRP A 41 19.12 6.35 -14.00
N PHE A 42 19.43 6.14 -12.71
CA PHE A 42 18.45 5.61 -11.77
C PHE A 42 17.32 6.60 -11.52
N SER A 43 17.62 7.90 -11.39
CA SER A 43 16.56 8.89 -11.22
C SER A 43 15.60 8.93 -12.41
N VAL A 44 16.11 8.90 -13.64
CA VAL A 44 15.28 8.80 -14.86
C VAL A 44 14.46 7.50 -14.87
N LEU A 45 15.04 6.37 -14.48
CA LEU A 45 14.35 5.08 -14.42
C LEU A 45 13.25 5.06 -13.36
N PHE A 46 13.51 5.58 -12.15
CA PHE A 46 12.50 5.70 -11.10
C PHE A 46 11.40 6.71 -11.46
N GLY A 47 11.77 7.85 -12.05
CA GLY A 47 10.84 8.86 -12.53
C GLY A 47 9.89 8.33 -13.60
N THR A 48 10.44 7.68 -14.64
CA THR A 48 9.64 7.01 -15.67
C THR A 48 8.78 5.88 -15.08
N GLY A 49 9.32 5.08 -14.15
CA GLY A 49 8.58 4.04 -13.44
C GLY A 49 7.39 4.58 -12.65
N PHE A 50 7.56 5.70 -11.94
CA PHE A 50 6.46 6.35 -11.22
C PHE A 50 5.41 6.98 -12.15
N LEU A 51 5.83 7.64 -13.23
CA LEU A 51 4.89 8.14 -14.23
C LEU A 51 4.06 7.00 -14.84
N PHE A 52 4.71 5.88 -15.15
CA PHE A 52 4.04 4.69 -15.67
C PHE A 52 3.07 4.09 -14.63
N LEU A 53 3.52 3.90 -13.38
CA LEU A 53 2.69 3.34 -12.31
C LEU A 53 1.47 4.23 -12.00
N GLY A 54 1.67 5.53 -11.88
CA GLY A 54 0.59 6.50 -11.67
C GLY A 54 -0.40 6.51 -12.84
N GLY A 55 0.11 6.46 -14.08
CA GLY A 55 -0.70 6.34 -15.29
C GLY A 55 -1.54 5.05 -15.32
N LEU A 56 -0.95 3.91 -14.93
CA LEU A 56 -1.65 2.63 -14.83
C LEU A 56 -2.77 2.70 -13.79
N ILE A 57 -2.53 3.33 -12.63
CA ILE A 57 -3.56 3.50 -11.59
C ILE A 57 -4.73 4.35 -12.11
N ILE A 58 -4.45 5.46 -12.81
CA ILE A 58 -5.50 6.30 -13.44
C ILE A 58 -6.26 5.51 -14.51
N TRP A 59 -5.56 4.77 -15.37
CA TRP A 59 -6.19 3.90 -16.37
C TRP A 59 -7.15 2.92 -15.69
N ARG A 60 -6.68 2.23 -14.65
CA ARG A 60 -7.48 1.26 -13.90
C ARG A 60 -8.72 1.90 -13.28
N ALA A 61 -8.58 3.09 -12.67
CA ALA A 61 -9.70 3.85 -12.13
C ALA A 61 -10.74 4.22 -13.21
N HIS A 62 -10.29 4.52 -14.42
CA HIS A 62 -11.18 4.83 -15.54
C HIS A 62 -11.95 3.60 -16.05
N ARG A 63 -11.30 2.44 -16.14
CA ARG A 63 -11.96 1.19 -16.57
C ARG A 63 -13.05 0.72 -15.58
N GLN A 64 -12.90 1.02 -14.30
CA GLN A 64 -13.91 0.71 -13.29
C GLN A 64 -15.21 1.51 -13.43
N LYS A 65 -15.20 2.67 -14.13
CA LYS A 65 -16.41 3.50 -14.32
C LYS A 65 -17.50 2.80 -15.16
N GLY A 66 -17.10 1.92 -16.08
CA GLY A 66 -18.04 1.23 -16.98
C GLY A 66 -18.86 0.11 -16.33
N TRP A 67 -18.42 -0.44 -15.20
CA TRP A 67 -19.11 -1.55 -14.51
C TRP A 67 -20.10 -1.07 -13.42
N SER A 68 -19.93 0.16 -12.91
CA SER A 68 -20.70 0.67 -11.76
C SER A 68 -21.96 1.45 -12.12
N THR A 69 -22.36 1.49 -13.38
CA THR A 69 -23.65 2.06 -13.79
C THR A 69 -24.86 1.28 -13.25
N VAL A 70 -24.64 0.06 -12.72
CA VAL A 70 -25.70 -0.84 -12.22
C VAL A 70 -25.81 -0.85 -10.68
N ALA A 71 -24.81 -0.36 -9.93
CA ALA A 71 -24.82 -0.37 -8.46
C ALA A 71 -24.34 0.98 -7.89
N ALA A 72 -25.28 1.91 -7.73
CA ALA A 72 -25.05 3.23 -7.18
C ALA A 72 -24.96 3.18 -5.63
N GLU A 73 -23.82 2.76 -5.10
CA GLU A 73 -23.51 2.92 -3.67
C GLU A 73 -22.51 4.05 -3.41
N PRO A 74 -22.75 4.91 -2.39
CA PRO A 74 -21.87 6.04 -2.04
C PRO A 74 -20.46 5.62 -1.58
N ALA A 75 -20.28 4.38 -1.09
CA ALA A 75 -18.99 3.86 -0.66
C ALA A 75 -17.99 3.67 -1.83
N ALA A 76 -18.48 3.35 -3.04
CA ALA A 76 -17.64 3.16 -4.21
C ALA A 76 -17.00 4.47 -4.69
N GLN A 77 -17.65 5.61 -4.46
CA GLN A 77 -17.14 6.92 -4.90
C GLN A 77 -15.93 7.38 -4.08
N HIS A 78 -15.92 7.14 -2.77
CA HIS A 78 -14.84 7.59 -1.90
C HIS A 78 -13.49 6.90 -2.22
N SER A 79 -13.54 5.58 -2.47
CA SER A 79 -12.36 4.80 -2.85
C SER A 79 -11.71 5.29 -4.16
N ARG A 80 -12.52 5.70 -5.14
CA ARG A 80 -12.05 6.27 -6.41
C ARG A 80 -11.31 7.58 -6.23
N THR A 81 -11.85 8.47 -5.40
CA THR A 81 -11.21 9.76 -5.10
C THR A 81 -9.86 9.55 -4.42
N MET A 82 -9.78 8.62 -3.45
CA MET A 82 -8.51 8.25 -2.81
C MET A 82 -7.49 7.70 -3.80
N LEU A 83 -7.93 6.82 -4.73
CA LEU A 83 -7.06 6.24 -5.75
C LEU A 83 -6.49 7.31 -6.71
N HIS A 84 -7.31 8.27 -7.11
CA HIS A 84 -6.87 9.41 -7.94
C HIS A 84 -5.90 10.32 -7.20
N GLY A 85 -6.17 10.63 -5.93
CA GLY A 85 -5.24 11.41 -5.09
C GLY A 85 -3.89 10.72 -4.98
N PHE A 86 -3.90 9.40 -4.76
CA PHE A 86 -2.68 8.60 -4.70
C PHE A 86 -1.90 8.57 -6.01
N ALA A 87 -2.58 8.35 -7.14
CA ALA A 87 -1.93 8.41 -8.45
C ALA A 87 -1.30 9.78 -8.71
N GLY A 88 -1.98 10.86 -8.30
CA GLY A 88 -1.45 12.22 -8.37
C GLY A 88 -0.14 12.39 -7.57
N MET A 89 -0.08 11.86 -6.35
CA MET A 89 1.14 11.90 -5.53
C MET A 89 2.30 11.12 -6.17
N ILE A 90 2.04 9.94 -6.74
CA ILE A 90 3.08 9.17 -7.45
C ILE A 90 3.59 9.96 -8.66
N ILE A 91 2.68 10.49 -9.49
CA ILE A 91 3.06 11.25 -10.69
C ILE A 91 3.90 12.46 -10.30
N LEU A 92 3.47 13.21 -9.28
CA LEU A 92 4.23 14.36 -8.77
C LEU A 92 5.61 13.94 -8.26
N SER A 93 5.71 12.80 -7.58
CA SER A 93 7.00 12.24 -7.15
C SER A 93 7.88 11.85 -8.34
N GLY A 94 7.31 11.27 -9.39
CA GLY A 94 8.03 10.95 -10.63
C GLY A 94 8.57 12.20 -11.33
N LEU A 95 7.80 13.29 -11.34
CA LEU A 95 8.27 14.59 -11.82
C LEU A 95 9.41 15.14 -10.96
N PHE A 96 9.33 14.97 -9.62
CA PHE A 96 10.41 15.34 -8.72
C PHE A 96 11.67 14.51 -8.92
N CYS A 97 11.59 13.23 -9.32
CA CYS A 97 12.78 12.46 -9.70
C CYS A 97 13.54 13.15 -10.84
N PHE A 98 12.85 13.57 -11.92
CA PHE A 98 13.52 14.29 -13.02
C PHE A 98 14.10 15.64 -12.58
N LEU A 99 13.44 16.30 -11.63
CA LEU A 99 13.94 17.55 -11.08
C LEU A 99 15.16 17.32 -10.18
N LEU A 100 15.27 16.21 -9.45
CA LEU A 100 16.43 15.86 -8.61
C LEU A 100 17.77 15.68 -9.37
N GLU A 101 17.79 15.92 -10.68
CA GLU A 101 19.01 15.99 -11.47
C GLU A 101 19.96 17.09 -10.96
N LYS A 102 21.15 16.69 -10.51
CA LYS A 102 22.18 17.54 -9.86
C LYS A 102 22.44 18.89 -10.55
N ASP A 103 22.42 18.92 -11.87
CA ASP A 103 22.75 20.11 -12.65
C ASP A 103 21.69 21.22 -12.56
N TRP A 104 20.45 20.90 -12.20
CA TRP A 104 19.36 21.87 -12.10
C TRP A 104 19.29 22.53 -10.71
N PHE A 105 20.00 21.99 -9.72
CA PHE A 105 19.79 22.28 -8.30
C PHE A 105 21.04 22.73 -7.52
N CYS A 106 22.14 23.09 -8.21
CA CYS A 106 23.40 23.54 -7.59
C CYS A 106 23.30 24.72 -6.59
N ASN A 107 22.12 25.29 -6.36
CA ASN A 107 21.91 26.38 -5.40
C ASN A 107 20.56 26.34 -4.66
N LEU A 108 19.93 25.16 -4.58
CA LEU A 108 18.61 25.07 -3.97
C LEU A 108 18.70 24.95 -2.45
N SER A 109 17.85 25.71 -1.75
CA SER A 109 17.81 25.70 -0.29
C SER A 109 17.45 24.29 0.24
N PRO A 110 18.08 23.81 1.32
CA PRO A 110 17.72 22.55 2.00
C PRO A 110 16.23 22.45 2.35
N ILE A 111 15.57 23.59 2.55
CA ILE A 111 14.14 23.68 2.88
C ILE A 111 13.25 23.08 1.79
N ILE A 112 13.66 23.15 0.52
CA ILE A 112 12.89 22.58 -0.60
C ILE A 112 13.33 21.14 -0.90
N LYS A 113 14.58 20.76 -0.58
CA LYS A 113 15.05 19.37 -0.71
C LYS A 113 14.23 18.42 0.18
N ILE A 114 14.00 18.80 1.45
CA ILE A 114 13.27 17.97 2.43
C ILE A 114 11.87 17.54 1.94
N PRO A 115 10.96 18.43 1.50
CA PRO A 115 9.63 18.02 1.04
C PRO A 115 9.67 17.21 -0.26
N MET A 116 10.66 17.42 -1.14
CA MET A 116 10.83 16.60 -2.34
C MET A 116 11.19 15.15 -1.96
N TYR A 117 12.21 14.97 -1.12
CA TYR A 117 12.61 13.63 -0.65
C TYR A 117 11.53 12.97 0.21
N SER A 118 10.79 13.75 1.00
CA SER A 118 9.62 13.26 1.76
C SER A 118 8.52 12.72 0.84
N LEU A 119 8.18 13.45 -0.23
CA LEU A 119 7.17 12.98 -1.18
C LEU A 119 7.64 11.71 -1.92
N LEU A 120 8.92 11.67 -2.29
CA LEU A 120 9.51 10.51 -2.96
C LEU A 120 9.53 9.28 -2.03
N GLY A 121 9.91 9.47 -0.76
CA GLY A 121 9.87 8.45 0.28
C GLY A 121 8.46 7.93 0.55
N VAL A 122 7.45 8.81 0.58
CA VAL A 122 6.02 8.45 0.67
C VAL A 122 5.60 7.56 -0.49
N SER A 123 5.90 7.97 -1.73
CA SER A 123 5.52 7.21 -2.92
C SER A 123 6.18 5.83 -2.97
N LEU A 124 7.48 5.73 -2.64
CA LEU A 124 8.19 4.46 -2.53
C LEU A 124 7.60 3.55 -1.45
N SER A 125 7.39 4.09 -0.24
CA SER A 125 6.89 3.31 0.90
C SER A 125 5.49 2.81 0.66
N PHE A 126 4.64 3.63 0.03
CA PHE A 126 3.31 3.20 -0.37
C PHE A 126 3.38 2.11 -1.44
N ALA A 127 4.12 2.32 -2.54
CA ALA A 127 4.23 1.33 -3.61
C ALA A 127 4.73 -0.03 -3.08
N LEU A 128 5.74 0.00 -2.19
CA LEU A 128 6.28 -1.19 -1.55
C LEU A 128 5.26 -1.86 -0.63
N THR A 129 4.47 -1.08 0.11
CA THR A 129 3.40 -1.61 0.97
C THR A 129 2.34 -2.33 0.14
N PHE A 130 1.87 -1.75 -0.96
CA PHE A 130 0.88 -2.41 -1.82
C PHE A 130 1.46 -3.63 -2.53
N ALA A 131 2.68 -3.57 -3.05
CA ALA A 131 3.34 -4.74 -3.64
C ALA A 131 3.48 -5.88 -2.62
N PHE A 132 3.79 -5.56 -1.36
CA PHE A 132 3.86 -6.54 -0.30
C PHE A 132 2.49 -7.13 0.06
N LEU A 133 1.44 -6.30 0.14
CA LEU A 133 0.07 -6.77 0.35
C LEU A 133 -0.40 -7.70 -0.78
N ASP A 134 -0.13 -7.34 -2.03
CA ASP A 134 -0.45 -8.17 -3.19
C ASP A 134 0.33 -9.49 -3.16
N ALA A 135 1.62 -9.45 -2.79
CA ALA A 135 2.43 -10.66 -2.61
C ALA A 135 1.89 -11.55 -1.48
N LEU A 136 1.46 -10.96 -0.35
CA LEU A 136 0.83 -11.70 0.75
C LEU A 136 -0.50 -12.33 0.33
N ASN A 137 -1.33 -11.59 -0.39
CA ASN A 137 -2.61 -12.08 -0.91
C ASN A 137 -2.37 -13.25 -1.88
N LEU A 138 -1.43 -13.10 -2.82
CA LEU A 138 -1.04 -14.13 -3.77
C LEU A 138 -0.48 -15.37 -3.07
N LEU A 139 0.40 -15.20 -2.08
CA LEU A 139 0.98 -16.31 -1.33
C LEU A 139 -0.08 -17.05 -0.51
N HIS A 140 -1.07 -16.33 0.02
CA HIS A 140 -2.22 -16.93 0.70
C HIS A 140 -3.11 -17.71 -0.26
N GLU A 141 -3.40 -17.17 -1.45
CA GLU A 141 -4.13 -17.87 -2.51
C GLU A 141 -3.42 -19.15 -2.96
N PHE A 142 -2.09 -19.11 -3.15
CA PHE A 142 -1.29 -20.30 -3.48
C PHE A 142 -1.33 -21.36 -2.37
N ARG A 143 -1.25 -20.97 -1.10
CA ARG A 143 -1.36 -21.90 0.03
C ARG A 143 -2.74 -22.53 0.12
N LEU A 144 -3.78 -21.74 -0.09
CA LEU A 144 -5.16 -22.22 -0.10
C LEU A 144 -5.45 -23.13 -1.28
N THR A 145 -5.02 -22.81 -2.50
CA THR A 145 -5.21 -23.68 -3.67
C THR A 145 -4.42 -24.98 -3.56
N GLY A 146 -3.22 -24.95 -2.95
CA GLY A 146 -2.46 -26.17 -2.63
C GLY A 146 -3.12 -27.06 -1.56
N LEU A 147 -3.92 -26.48 -0.65
CA LEU A 147 -4.65 -27.21 0.40
C LEU A 147 -6.11 -27.54 0.04
N LYS A 148 -6.74 -26.78 -0.87
CA LYS A 148 -8.13 -26.93 -1.32
C LYS A 148 -8.36 -28.08 -2.31
N ALA A 149 -7.31 -28.83 -2.70
CA ALA A 149 -7.50 -30.19 -3.18
C ALA A 149 -8.05 -31.15 -2.09
N ALA A 150 -8.10 -30.73 -0.82
CA ALA A 150 -8.52 -31.58 0.30
C ALA A 150 -9.77 -31.10 1.07
N GLN A 151 -10.31 -29.89 0.85
CA GLN A 151 -11.49 -29.45 1.62
C GLN A 151 -12.32 -28.36 0.92
N GLU A 152 -13.48 -28.76 0.40
CA GLU A 152 -14.62 -27.87 0.07
C GLU A 152 -15.08 -27.15 1.36
N ASP A 153 -15.65 -25.96 1.26
CA ASP A 153 -16.26 -25.15 2.35
C ASP A 153 -15.41 -24.20 3.23
N ALA A 154 -14.11 -24.02 2.99
CA ALA A 154 -13.39 -22.92 3.65
C ALA A 154 -13.47 -21.60 2.84
N ILE A 155 -14.29 -20.66 3.33
CA ILE A 155 -14.34 -19.26 2.86
C ILE A 155 -12.91 -18.68 2.89
N PRO A 156 -12.37 -18.17 1.77
CA PRO A 156 -11.00 -17.67 1.73
C PRO A 156 -10.88 -16.34 2.51
N LEU A 157 -10.52 -16.41 3.79
CA LEU A 157 -10.13 -15.23 4.58
C LEU A 157 -8.75 -14.74 4.13
N GLY A 158 -8.69 -13.95 3.07
CA GLY A 158 -7.48 -13.16 2.79
C GLY A 158 -7.14 -12.20 3.95
N PRO A 159 -5.87 -11.79 4.14
CA PRO A 159 -5.43 -11.00 5.30
C PRO A 159 -6.02 -9.59 5.44
N VAL A 160 -6.42 -8.94 4.34
CA VAL A 160 -6.90 -7.55 4.32
C VAL A 160 -8.11 -7.42 3.41
N HIS A 161 -9.28 -7.13 3.98
CA HIS A 161 -10.54 -6.94 3.23
C HIS A 161 -11.32 -5.70 3.64
N THR A 162 -11.10 -5.19 4.86
CA THR A 162 -11.91 -4.07 5.33
C THR A 162 -11.30 -2.73 4.89
N PRO A 163 -12.13 -1.74 4.55
CA PRO A 163 -11.63 -0.40 4.21
C PRO A 163 -10.83 0.20 5.37
N ALA A 164 -11.17 -0.12 6.62
CA ALA A 164 -10.43 0.31 7.80
C ALA A 164 -9.00 -0.23 7.84
N GLN A 165 -8.78 -1.51 7.46
CA GLN A 165 -7.45 -2.09 7.35
C GLN A 165 -6.61 -1.41 6.28
N ILE A 166 -7.21 -1.15 5.11
CA ILE A 166 -6.55 -0.45 4.01
C ILE A 166 -6.16 0.97 4.45
N CYS A 167 -7.06 1.70 5.11
CA CYS A 167 -6.76 3.03 5.65
C CYS A 167 -5.59 3.01 6.65
N ALA A 168 -5.54 2.01 7.55
CA ALA A 168 -4.44 1.88 8.50
C ALA A 168 -3.10 1.58 7.81
N LEU A 169 -3.10 0.77 6.75
CA LEU A 169 -1.92 0.48 5.93
C LEU A 169 -1.44 1.72 5.18
N ILE A 170 -2.36 2.46 4.56
CA ILE A 170 -2.07 3.73 3.89
C ILE A 170 -1.44 4.70 4.88
N PHE A 171 -2.06 4.90 6.04
CA PHE A 171 -1.54 5.79 7.08
C PHE A 171 -0.16 5.37 7.58
N GLY A 172 0.04 4.08 7.84
CA GLY A 172 1.35 3.54 8.23
C GLY A 172 2.42 3.78 7.17
N SER A 173 2.12 3.52 5.90
CA SER A 173 3.05 3.73 4.78
C SER A 173 3.37 5.20 4.53
N LEU A 174 2.40 6.10 4.74
CA LEU A 174 2.58 7.55 4.68
C LEU A 174 3.56 8.02 5.76
N LEU A 175 3.33 7.62 7.02
CA LEU A 175 4.23 7.96 8.12
C LEU A 175 5.64 7.42 7.89
N LEU A 176 5.75 6.16 7.45
CA LEU A 176 7.02 5.51 7.19
C LEU A 176 7.82 6.26 6.11
N GLY A 177 7.18 6.58 4.98
CA GLY A 177 7.82 7.30 3.88
C GLY A 177 8.15 8.76 4.20
N LEU A 178 7.31 9.44 4.98
CA LEU A 178 7.59 10.79 5.47
C LEU A 178 8.84 10.80 6.36
N ILE A 179 8.94 9.85 7.28
CA ILE A 179 10.11 9.73 8.18
C ILE A 179 11.38 9.48 7.36
N PHE A 180 11.37 8.51 6.45
CA PHE A 180 12.55 8.20 5.64
C PHE A 180 12.98 9.37 4.76
N GLY A 181 12.05 10.00 4.05
CA GLY A 181 12.39 11.14 3.21
C GLY A 181 12.79 12.39 3.99
N PHE A 182 12.23 12.59 5.20
CA PHE A 182 12.62 13.67 6.08
C PHE A 182 14.06 13.51 6.60
N PHE A 183 14.41 12.34 7.15
CA PHE A 183 15.78 12.09 7.62
C PHE A 183 16.78 12.14 6.48
N PHE A 184 16.46 11.52 5.33
CA PHE A 184 17.29 11.56 4.14
C PHE A 184 17.55 13.00 3.65
N GLY A 185 16.50 13.81 3.55
CA GLY A 185 16.62 15.21 3.13
C GLY A 185 17.29 16.12 4.16
N SER A 186 17.17 15.82 5.45
CA SER A 186 17.76 16.64 6.53
C SER A 186 19.25 16.39 6.73
N LEU A 187 19.71 15.15 6.50
CA LEU A 187 21.11 14.77 6.66
C LEU A 187 21.98 15.22 5.48
N ASP A 188 21.36 15.74 4.42
CA ASP A 188 22.01 16.25 3.20
C ASP A 188 23.02 15.23 2.64
N VAL A 189 22.61 13.96 2.65
CA VAL A 189 23.45 12.78 2.33
C VAL A 189 24.06 12.89 0.92
N GLU A 190 23.38 13.61 0.03
CA GLU A 190 23.81 13.85 -1.35
C GLU A 190 25.10 14.67 -1.44
N ASP A 191 25.29 15.64 -0.54
CA ASP A 191 26.38 16.61 -0.58
C ASP A 191 27.66 16.07 0.10
N ASP A 192 27.53 15.02 0.93
CA ASP A 192 28.65 14.41 1.67
C ASP A 192 29.19 13.12 1.00
N SER A 193 29.54 13.25 -0.28
CA SER A 193 30.01 12.14 -1.13
C SER A 193 31.24 11.38 -0.63
N HIS A 194 32.00 11.95 0.31
CA HIS A 194 33.26 11.38 0.82
C HIS A 194 33.11 10.65 2.15
N THR A 195 31.99 10.77 2.85
CA THR A 195 31.85 10.30 4.23
C THR A 195 30.67 9.34 4.40
N HIS A 196 30.91 8.04 4.27
CA HIS A 196 29.91 6.99 4.55
C HIS A 196 29.33 6.99 5.98
N VAL A 197 29.86 7.82 6.89
CA VAL A 197 29.47 7.88 8.30
C VAL A 197 28.02 8.35 8.47
N LYS A 198 27.60 9.41 7.78
CA LYS A 198 26.22 9.92 7.85
C LYS A 198 25.19 8.92 7.33
N LEU A 199 25.58 8.12 6.34
CA LEU A 199 24.75 7.06 5.78
C LEU A 199 24.49 5.94 6.78
N MET A 200 25.51 5.57 7.56
CA MET A 200 25.39 4.56 8.60
C MET A 200 24.55 5.09 9.77
N GLU A 201 24.69 6.38 10.10
CA GLU A 201 23.88 7.05 11.12
C GLU A 201 22.39 7.07 10.75
N ASP A 202 22.05 7.44 9.51
CA ASP A 202 20.66 7.41 9.01
C ASP A 202 20.03 6.02 9.16
N ARG A 203 20.73 4.98 8.70
CA ARG A 203 20.26 3.59 8.79
C ARG A 203 20.04 3.15 10.23
N TYR A 204 20.92 3.54 11.15
CA TYR A 204 20.82 3.16 12.55
C TYR A 204 19.59 3.76 13.23
N VAL A 205 19.17 4.96 12.83
CA VAL A 205 17.98 5.64 13.37
C VAL A 205 16.69 5.18 12.66
N CYS A 206 16.69 5.10 11.34
CA CYS A 206 15.50 4.78 10.55
C CYS A 206 15.03 3.33 10.73
N THR A 207 15.96 2.37 10.84
CA THR A 207 15.63 0.94 10.95
C THR A 207 14.77 0.59 12.17
N PRO A 208 15.12 0.98 13.42
CA PRO A 208 14.30 0.67 14.59
C PRO A 208 12.95 1.41 14.55
N ILE A 209 12.90 2.66 14.05
CA ILE A 209 11.65 3.40 13.90
C ILE A 209 10.72 2.66 12.93
N ALA A 210 11.26 2.17 11.81
CA ALA A 210 10.51 1.41 10.82
C ALA A 210 9.99 0.08 11.38
N ALA A 211 10.81 -0.63 12.16
CA ALA A 211 10.40 -1.87 12.82
C ALA A 211 9.24 -1.64 13.79
N VAL A 212 9.32 -0.57 14.61
CA VAL A 212 8.26 -0.20 15.56
C VAL A 212 6.99 0.21 14.83
N LEU A 213 7.09 1.07 13.80
CA LEU A 213 5.93 1.47 13.01
C LEU A 213 5.29 0.27 12.31
N GLY A 214 6.08 -0.61 11.70
CA GLY A 214 5.59 -1.84 11.08
C GLY A 214 4.87 -2.76 12.08
N LEU A 215 5.43 -2.93 13.28
CA LEU A 215 4.77 -3.65 14.39
C LEU A 215 3.42 -3.02 14.73
N VAL A 216 3.40 -1.71 14.99
CA VAL A 216 2.18 -1.01 15.40
C VAL A 216 1.13 -1.08 14.30
N THR A 217 1.50 -0.78 13.05
CA THR A 217 0.59 -0.82 11.91
C THR A 217 0.02 -2.22 11.70
N SER A 218 0.84 -3.27 11.71
CA SER A 218 0.37 -4.65 11.50
C SER A 218 -0.58 -5.13 12.62
N VAL A 219 -0.30 -4.79 13.88
CA VAL A 219 -1.20 -5.10 15.01
C VAL A 219 -2.52 -4.33 14.88
N VAL A 220 -2.47 -3.04 14.55
CA VAL A 220 -3.69 -2.24 14.32
C VAL A 220 -4.53 -2.82 13.18
N VAL A 221 -3.90 -3.14 12.05
CA VAL A 221 -4.56 -3.77 10.89
C VAL A 221 -5.22 -5.09 11.28
N ARG A 222 -4.54 -5.92 12.07
CA ARG A 222 -5.13 -7.16 12.57
C ARG A 222 -6.33 -6.91 13.49
N ARG A 223 -6.23 -5.95 14.40
CA ARG A 223 -7.31 -5.62 15.34
C ARG A 223 -8.52 -5.02 14.63
N LEU A 224 -8.31 -4.23 13.59
CA LEU A 224 -9.36 -3.71 12.70
C LEU A 224 -9.98 -4.80 11.83
N GLY A 225 -9.22 -5.87 11.56
CA GLY A 225 -9.69 -7.11 10.94
C GLY A 225 -10.32 -8.11 11.90
N GLY A 226 -10.73 -7.66 13.11
CA GLY A 226 -11.36 -8.49 14.13
C GLY A 226 -12.47 -9.39 13.55
N PRO A 227 -12.78 -10.52 14.22
CA PRO A 227 -13.52 -11.62 13.64
C PRO A 227 -14.74 -11.07 12.92
N TYR A 228 -14.75 -11.21 11.59
CA TYR A 228 -15.95 -11.07 10.80
C TYR A 228 -16.90 -12.10 11.38
N ARG A 229 -17.68 -11.65 12.38
CA ARG A 229 -18.77 -12.37 12.98
C ARG A 229 -19.65 -12.61 11.78
N SER A 230 -19.64 -13.83 11.28
CA SER A 230 -20.54 -14.35 10.28
C SER A 230 -21.87 -13.65 10.47
N ALA A 231 -22.12 -12.62 9.64
CA ALA A 231 -23.46 -12.10 9.52
C ALA A 231 -24.26 -13.35 9.14
N PRO A 232 -25.29 -13.71 9.92
CA PRO A 232 -26.02 -14.93 9.65
C PRO A 232 -26.46 -14.87 8.19
N SER A 233 -26.21 -15.95 7.47
CA SER A 233 -26.42 -16.13 6.03
C SER A 233 -27.90 -16.00 5.60
N THR A 234 -28.74 -15.33 6.38
CA THR A 234 -30.19 -15.20 6.25
C THR A 234 -30.62 -14.23 5.14
N MET A 235 -29.71 -13.67 4.35
CA MET A 235 -30.05 -12.68 3.32
C MET A 235 -29.64 -13.07 1.89
N TYR A 236 -29.33 -14.34 1.63
CA TYR A 236 -29.16 -14.85 0.26
C TYR A 236 -30.27 -15.84 -0.17
N THR A 237 -31.19 -16.21 0.72
CA THR A 237 -32.31 -17.09 0.37
C THR A 237 -33.47 -16.38 -0.35
N THR A 238 -33.48 -15.05 -0.44
CA THR A 238 -34.60 -14.31 -1.04
C THR A 238 -34.35 -13.77 -2.45
N VAL A 239 -33.17 -13.97 -3.03
CA VAL A 239 -32.88 -13.59 -4.43
C VAL A 239 -32.88 -14.81 -5.36
N GLY A 240 -32.60 -16.01 -4.84
CA GLY A 240 -32.68 -17.26 -5.61
C GLY A 240 -34.09 -17.74 -5.95
N SER A 241 -35.14 -17.04 -5.51
CA SER A 241 -36.54 -17.36 -5.83
C SER A 241 -37.20 -16.39 -6.81
N MET A 242 -36.57 -15.26 -7.18
CA MET A 242 -37.16 -14.33 -8.17
C MET A 242 -36.63 -14.58 -9.61
N ASP A 243 -35.42 -15.11 -9.77
CA ASP A 243 -34.85 -15.35 -11.11
C ASP A 243 -35.42 -16.58 -11.84
N LYS A 244 -36.19 -17.45 -11.15
CA LYS A 244 -36.79 -18.62 -11.80
C LYS A 244 -38.11 -18.32 -12.52
N GLU A 245 -38.82 -17.25 -12.16
CA GLU A 245 -40.03 -16.83 -12.89
C GLU A 245 -39.71 -15.94 -14.08
N GLU A 246 -38.67 -15.09 -14.01
CA GLU A 246 -38.32 -14.19 -15.11
C GLU A 246 -37.68 -14.94 -16.30
N VAL A 247 -36.90 -16.01 -16.05
CA VAL A 247 -36.34 -16.86 -17.12
C VAL A 247 -37.41 -17.74 -17.79
N ALA A 248 -38.52 -18.05 -17.10
CA ALA A 248 -39.64 -18.76 -17.72
C ALA A 248 -40.48 -17.86 -18.65
N PHE A 249 -40.55 -16.55 -18.38
CA PHE A 249 -41.29 -15.61 -19.22
C PHE A 249 -40.60 -15.34 -20.56
N PHE A 250 -39.26 -15.37 -20.62
CA PHE A 250 -38.51 -15.18 -21.87
C PHE A 250 -38.40 -16.43 -22.74
N ALA A 251 -38.72 -17.62 -22.21
CA ALA A 251 -38.65 -18.88 -22.97
C ALA A 251 -39.93 -19.18 -23.79
N ASP A 252 -41.02 -18.43 -23.59
CA ASP A 252 -42.33 -18.66 -24.23
C ASP A 252 -42.65 -17.65 -25.35
N GLN A 253 -41.69 -16.79 -25.71
CA GLN A 253 -41.88 -15.73 -26.73
C GLN A 253 -41.25 -16.04 -28.09
N ASP A 254 -40.64 -17.22 -28.27
CA ASP A 254 -40.02 -17.69 -29.50
C ASP A 254 -40.77 -18.89 -30.13
N VAL A 255 -42.08 -18.73 -30.38
CA VAL A 255 -42.87 -19.59 -31.30
C VAL A 255 -43.78 -18.74 -32.19
#